data_AF-A0A678XAW2-F1
#
_entry.id   AF-A0A678XAW2-F1
#
_cell.length_a   1.000
_cell.length_b   1.000
_cell.length_c   1.000
_cell.angle_alpha   90.00
_cell.angle_beta   90.00
_cell.angle_gamma   90.00
#
_symmetry.space_group_name_H-M   'P 1'
#
loop_
_entity.id
_entity.type
_entity.pdbx_description
1 polymer ?
#
loop_
_entity_poly.entity_id
_entity_poly.type
_entity_poly.pdbx_seq_one_letter_code
_entity_poly.pdbx_strand_id
1 'polypeptide(L)'
;MDKTQTPAPDPSGTPAGGTAATQTAAASPLALISLGLLLERPMTSRELALTAAERAAGSPVEGLPTPGPREFAAVAGALGEAGLTETVAHADGPAHALTERGRSEFARRVVARLARPDRQPPAFLTAVGYLGALDEDRATEALRERAGRLRERAARIGQALAADGGVPRLFVIENEYALRMCRAELDWIEEVLAEIGAGTLAWPRVRVTENGWEWELDAGAG
;
A
#
# COMPACT_ATOMS: atom_id res chain seq x y z
N MET A 1 23.18 31.48 -58.73
CA MET A 1 22.09 32.18 -58.03
C MET A 1 20.81 31.48 -58.49
N ASP A 2 20.04 30.77 -57.71
CA ASP A 2 19.72 30.87 -56.28
C ASP A 2 19.16 29.51 -55.77
N LYS A 3 19.06 29.38 -54.45
CA LYS A 3 19.21 28.19 -53.59
C LYS A 3 18.03 27.21 -53.58
N THR A 4 18.30 25.93 -53.83
CA THR A 4 17.55 24.81 -53.24
C THR A 4 18.15 24.46 -51.89
N GLN A 5 17.59 25.05 -50.82
CA GLN A 5 17.98 24.77 -49.45
C GLN A 5 17.07 23.66 -48.90
N THR A 6 17.64 22.45 -48.80
CA THR A 6 17.10 21.36 -47.99
C THR A 6 17.20 21.75 -46.50
N PRO A 7 16.13 21.72 -45.70
CA PRO A 7 16.24 21.97 -44.28
C PRO A 7 16.95 20.78 -43.60
N ALA A 8 17.91 21.10 -42.73
CA ALA A 8 18.57 20.14 -41.87
C ALA A 8 17.56 19.55 -40.84
N PRO A 9 17.74 18.28 -40.40
CA PRO A 9 16.93 17.74 -39.32
C PRO A 9 17.24 18.47 -38.01
N ASP A 10 16.18 18.86 -37.31
CA ASP A 10 16.20 19.50 -36.00
C ASP A 10 16.86 18.58 -34.94
N PRO A 11 17.96 18.98 -34.28
CA PRO A 11 18.65 18.18 -33.26
C PRO A 11 18.07 18.42 -31.86
N SER A 12 16.74 18.47 -31.73
CA SER A 12 16.06 18.78 -30.47
C SER A 12 15.13 17.65 -30.01
N GLY A 13 15.64 16.41 -30.02
CA GLY A 13 15.02 15.29 -29.32
C GLY A 13 15.30 15.39 -27.81
N THR A 14 14.52 16.20 -27.10
CA THR A 14 14.51 16.17 -25.62
C THR A 14 13.93 14.84 -25.14
N PRO A 15 14.59 14.06 -24.26
CA PRO A 15 14.01 12.85 -23.72
C PRO A 15 13.04 13.22 -22.59
N ALA A 16 11.78 13.49 -22.93
CA ALA A 16 10.72 13.74 -21.95
C ALA A 16 10.34 12.50 -21.09
N GLY A 17 10.96 11.34 -21.34
CA GLY A 17 10.68 10.10 -20.63
C GLY A 17 11.32 9.97 -19.25
N GLY A 18 12.47 10.63 -19.00
CA GLY A 18 13.23 10.48 -17.75
C GLY A 18 12.58 11.19 -16.55
N THR A 19 12.17 12.44 -16.72
CA THR A 19 11.65 13.29 -15.65
C THR A 19 10.30 12.85 -15.11
N ALA A 20 9.39 12.33 -15.95
CA ALA A 20 8.09 11.85 -15.50
C ALA A 20 8.17 10.55 -14.67
N ALA A 21 9.07 9.63 -15.05
CA ALA A 21 9.32 8.40 -14.30
C ALA A 21 9.98 8.67 -12.96
N THR A 22 11.00 9.56 -12.92
CA THR A 22 11.61 10.06 -11.69
C THR A 22 10.57 10.69 -10.77
N GLN A 23 9.70 11.57 -11.29
CA GLN A 23 8.69 12.27 -10.50
C GLN A 23 7.63 11.31 -9.93
N THR A 24 7.28 10.26 -10.69
CA THR A 24 6.38 9.19 -10.24
C THR A 24 7.02 8.35 -9.13
N ALA A 25 8.29 7.96 -9.28
CA ALA A 25 9.04 7.23 -8.27
C ALA A 25 9.21 8.05 -6.98
N ALA A 26 9.49 9.35 -7.10
CA ALA A 26 9.59 10.26 -5.97
C ALA A 26 8.24 10.50 -5.26
N ALA A 27 7.10 10.23 -5.89
CA ALA A 27 5.76 10.33 -5.30
C ALA A 27 5.21 8.99 -4.75
N SER A 28 5.97 7.90 -4.91
CA SER A 28 5.55 6.56 -4.51
C SER A 28 5.40 6.40 -2.98
N PRO A 29 4.61 5.42 -2.49
CA PRO A 29 4.60 5.05 -1.07
C PRO A 29 6.00 4.70 -0.55
N LEU A 30 6.82 4.05 -1.38
CA LEU A 30 8.21 3.73 -1.05
C LEU A 30 9.06 4.97 -0.81
N ALA A 31 8.81 6.08 -1.52
CA ALA A 31 9.51 7.34 -1.27
C ALA A 31 9.27 7.87 0.15
N LEU A 32 8.06 7.71 0.69
CA LEU A 32 7.78 8.12 2.07
C LEU A 32 8.52 7.25 3.10
N ILE A 33 8.60 5.94 2.84
CA ILE A 33 9.35 4.99 3.68
C ILE A 33 10.85 5.34 3.64
N SER A 34 11.41 5.57 2.45
CA SER A 34 12.82 5.97 2.28
C SER A 34 13.12 7.25 3.05
N LEU A 35 12.29 8.30 2.90
CA LEU A 35 12.47 9.54 3.65
C LEU A 35 12.38 9.32 5.17
N GLY A 36 11.44 8.49 5.64
CA GLY A 36 11.29 8.15 7.05
C GLY A 36 12.51 7.44 7.63
N LEU A 37 13.05 6.44 6.93
CA LEU A 37 14.27 5.73 7.36
C LEU A 37 15.48 6.67 7.41
N LEU A 38 15.61 7.56 6.42
CA LEU A 38 16.71 8.51 6.33
C LEU A 38 16.62 9.67 7.35
N LEU A 39 15.51 9.80 8.09
CA LEU A 39 15.45 10.71 9.25
C LEU A 39 16.34 10.24 10.39
N GLU A 40 16.53 8.93 10.51
CA GLU A 40 17.23 8.32 11.64
C GLU A 40 18.74 8.43 11.48
N ARG A 41 19.23 8.16 10.26
CA ARG A 41 20.64 8.25 9.89
C ARG A 41 20.81 8.18 8.36
N PRO A 42 21.97 8.60 7.83
CA PRO A 42 22.35 8.23 6.48
C PRO A 42 22.38 6.71 6.29
N MET A 43 21.88 6.25 5.13
CA MET A 43 21.83 4.82 4.79
C MET A 43 22.11 4.61 3.30
N THR A 44 22.87 3.56 3.00
CA THR A 44 22.94 2.98 1.65
C THR A 44 21.60 2.33 1.29
N SER A 45 21.35 2.12 -0.01
CA SER A 45 20.13 1.41 -0.45
C SER A 45 20.03 -0.02 0.08
N ARG A 46 21.17 -0.65 0.40
CA ARG A 46 21.21 -1.97 1.05
C ARG A 46 20.77 -1.88 2.50
N GLU A 47 21.27 -0.91 3.25
CA GLU A 47 20.85 -0.68 4.64
C GLU A 47 19.37 -0.33 4.73
N LEU A 48 18.85 0.51 3.82
CA LEU A 48 17.41 0.80 3.73
C LEU A 48 16.58 -0.49 3.60
N ALA A 49 16.98 -1.39 2.70
CA ALA A 49 16.29 -2.65 2.49
C ALA A 49 16.37 -3.57 3.72
N LEU A 50 17.55 -3.66 4.36
CA LEU A 50 17.74 -4.48 5.56
C LEU A 50 16.92 -3.95 6.72
N THR A 51 16.99 -2.65 7.01
CA THR A 51 16.22 -2.03 8.11
C THR A 51 14.72 -2.14 7.87
N ALA A 52 14.22 -1.98 6.64
CA ALA A 52 12.81 -2.20 6.32
C ALA A 52 12.39 -3.66 6.55
N ALA A 53 13.20 -4.63 6.13
CA ALA A 53 12.94 -6.05 6.35
C ALA A 53 12.96 -6.43 7.83
N GLU A 54 13.92 -5.92 8.60
CA GLU A 54 14.02 -6.14 10.05
C GLU A 54 12.78 -5.59 10.78
N ARG A 55 12.30 -4.40 10.40
CA ARG A 55 11.06 -3.83 10.94
C ARG A 55 9.84 -4.64 10.60
N ALA A 56 9.73 -5.08 9.34
CA ALA A 56 8.62 -5.92 8.92
C ALA A 56 8.61 -7.25 9.69
N ALA A 57 9.78 -7.85 9.94
CA ALA A 57 9.91 -9.08 10.70
C ALA A 57 9.60 -8.90 12.19
N GLY A 58 9.95 -7.75 12.78
CA GLY A 58 9.67 -7.44 14.19
C GLY A 58 8.27 -6.87 14.44
N SER A 59 7.52 -6.55 13.39
CA SER A 59 6.20 -5.91 13.49
C SER A 59 5.09 -6.95 13.76
N PRO A 60 4.16 -6.68 14.69
CA PRO A 60 2.96 -7.51 14.85
C PRO A 60 1.96 -7.32 13.69
N VAL A 61 2.13 -6.25 12.90
CA VAL A 61 1.34 -5.97 11.70
C VAL A 61 1.96 -6.66 10.51
N GLU A 62 1.23 -7.62 9.94
CA GLU A 62 1.65 -8.33 8.72
C GLU A 62 1.45 -7.52 7.45
N GLY A 63 2.23 -7.89 6.43
CA GLY A 63 2.12 -7.35 5.07
C GLY A 63 2.78 -5.98 4.91
N LEU A 64 3.63 -5.57 5.87
CA LEU A 64 4.48 -4.40 5.69
C LEU A 64 5.42 -4.61 4.48
N PRO A 65 5.63 -3.58 3.66
CA PRO A 65 6.44 -3.71 2.45
C PRO A 65 7.90 -3.99 2.80
N THR A 66 8.52 -4.95 2.08
CA THR A 66 9.95 -5.28 2.17
C THR A 66 10.64 -5.12 0.81
N PRO A 67 10.81 -3.88 0.31
CA PRO A 67 11.41 -3.62 -0.99
C PRO A 67 12.89 -4.04 -1.02
N GLY A 68 13.36 -4.49 -2.17
CA GLY A 68 14.76 -4.86 -2.35
C GLY A 68 15.71 -3.66 -2.47
N PRO A 69 17.03 -3.87 -2.34
CA PRO A 69 18.02 -2.79 -2.48
C PRO A 69 17.95 -2.02 -3.80
N ARG A 70 17.55 -2.68 -4.90
CA ARG A 70 17.41 -2.05 -6.22
C ARG A 70 16.24 -1.08 -6.27
N GLU A 71 15.12 -1.43 -5.64
CA GLU A 71 13.94 -0.56 -5.57
C GLU A 71 14.24 0.67 -4.71
N PHE A 72 14.89 0.47 -3.56
CA PHE A 72 15.38 1.58 -2.74
C PHE A 72 16.38 2.47 -3.49
N ALA A 73 17.29 1.89 -4.27
CA ALA A 73 18.24 2.67 -5.07
C ALA A 73 17.54 3.52 -6.13
N ALA A 74 16.55 2.97 -6.85
CA ALA A 74 15.79 3.71 -7.83
C ALA A 74 15.03 4.90 -7.20
N VAL A 75 14.37 4.67 -6.06
CA VAL A 75 13.65 5.72 -5.34
C VAL A 75 14.60 6.74 -4.74
N ALA A 76 15.71 6.32 -4.14
CA ALA A 76 16.69 7.24 -3.56
C ALA A 76 17.38 8.11 -4.63
N GLY A 77 17.66 7.56 -5.80
CA GLY A 77 18.11 8.34 -6.95
C GLY A 77 17.10 9.43 -7.35
N ALA A 78 15.83 9.06 -7.44
CA ALA A 78 14.77 10.02 -7.74
C ALA A 78 14.57 11.10 -6.65
N LEU A 79 14.75 10.74 -5.38
CA LEU A 79 14.75 11.69 -4.26
C LEU A 79 15.96 12.65 -4.33
N GLY A 80 17.11 12.14 -4.78
CA GLY A 80 18.33 12.93 -5.00
C GLY A 80 18.17 13.95 -6.13
N GLU A 81 17.62 13.53 -7.28
CA GLU A 81 17.29 14.43 -8.40
C GLU A 81 16.29 15.52 -7.99
N ALA A 82 15.39 15.21 -7.05
CA ALA A 82 14.43 16.18 -6.48
C ALA A 82 15.03 17.09 -5.37
N GLY A 83 16.31 16.93 -5.04
CA GLY A 83 17.01 17.68 -4.00
C GLY A 83 16.55 17.36 -2.57
N LEU A 84 15.92 16.20 -2.36
CA LEU A 84 15.41 15.76 -1.06
C LEU A 84 16.44 14.93 -0.30
N THR A 85 17.36 14.31 -1.02
CA THR A 85 18.50 13.59 -0.44
C THR A 85 19.79 14.04 -1.10
N GLU A 86 20.89 13.82 -0.40
CA GLU A 86 22.25 14.03 -0.90
C GLU A 86 23.11 12.79 -0.65
N THR A 87 24.16 12.62 -1.46
CA THR A 87 25.10 11.52 -1.30
C THR A 87 26.20 11.91 -0.31
N VAL A 88 26.41 11.07 0.70
CA VAL A 88 27.45 11.26 1.73
C VAL A 88 28.39 10.06 1.79
N ALA A 89 29.62 10.31 2.25
CA ALA A 89 30.57 9.24 2.52
C ALA A 89 30.09 8.37 3.70
N HIS A 90 30.19 7.06 3.56
CA HIS A 90 29.77 6.09 4.57
C HIS A 90 30.61 4.81 4.46
N ALA A 91 30.73 4.06 5.56
CA ALA A 91 31.68 2.95 5.68
C ALA A 91 31.46 1.85 4.60
N ASP A 92 30.19 1.57 4.29
CA ASP A 92 29.79 0.52 3.36
C ASP A 92 29.57 1.02 1.91
N GLY A 93 30.08 2.22 1.61
CA GLY A 93 29.92 2.88 0.31
C GLY A 93 28.99 4.10 0.37
N PRO A 94 28.77 4.82 -0.74
CA PRO A 94 27.98 6.06 -0.76
C PRO A 94 26.57 5.86 -0.21
N ALA A 95 26.22 6.64 0.81
CA ALA A 95 24.92 6.60 1.46
C ALA A 95 24.06 7.81 1.04
N HIS A 96 22.76 7.68 1.23
CA HIS A 96 21.81 8.78 1.08
C HIS A 96 21.60 9.44 2.45
N ALA A 97 21.61 10.77 2.50
CA ALA A 97 21.25 11.56 3.66
C ALA A 97 20.12 12.53 3.30
N LEU A 98 19.23 12.86 4.25
CA LEU A 98 18.19 13.87 4.02
C LEU A 98 18.79 15.28 3.99
N THR A 99 18.37 16.06 3.01
CA THR A 99 18.53 17.52 3.05
C THR A 99 17.46 18.14 3.97
N GLU A 100 17.62 19.41 4.33
CA GLU A 100 16.60 20.15 5.09
C GLU A 100 15.26 20.20 4.33
N ARG A 101 15.33 20.36 3.00
CA ARG A 101 14.17 20.27 2.11
C ARG A 101 13.55 18.87 2.17
N GLY A 102 14.36 17.82 2.22
CA GLY A 102 13.90 16.44 2.42
C GLY A 102 13.12 16.22 3.70
N ARG A 103 13.60 16.77 4.83
CA ARG A 103 12.91 16.71 6.13
C ARG A 103 11.56 17.43 6.10
N SER A 104 11.54 18.64 5.56
CA SER A 104 10.30 19.42 5.39
C SER A 104 9.29 18.71 4.49
N GLU A 105 9.78 18.11 3.41
CA GLU A 105 8.94 17.38 2.46
C GLU A 105 8.38 16.08 3.05
N PHE A 106 9.15 15.36 3.87
CA PHE A 106 8.66 14.22 4.63
C PHE A 106 7.45 14.62 5.50
N ALA A 107 7.60 15.65 6.34
CA ALA A 107 6.53 16.12 7.21
C ALA A 107 5.28 16.51 6.41
N ARG A 108 5.46 17.27 5.32
CA ARG A 108 4.37 17.66 4.41
C ARG A 108 3.63 16.44 3.84
N ARG A 109 4.35 15.40 3.43
CA ARG A 109 3.76 14.17 2.87
C ARG A 109 3.00 13.37 3.92
N VAL A 110 3.54 13.25 5.15
CA VAL A 110 2.83 12.61 6.26
C VAL A 110 1.51 13.33 6.52
N VAL A 111 1.53 14.65 6.67
CA VAL A 111 0.31 15.46 6.86
C VAL A 111 -0.68 15.24 5.72
N ALA A 112 -0.22 15.25 4.47
CA ALA A 112 -1.10 15.05 3.32
C ALA A 112 -1.79 13.67 3.32
N ARG A 113 -1.07 12.60 3.75
CA ARG A 113 -1.62 11.24 3.86
C ARG A 113 -2.60 11.09 5.02
N LEU A 114 -2.33 11.74 6.15
CA LEU A 114 -3.25 11.75 7.28
C LEU A 114 -4.53 12.54 6.98
N ALA A 115 -4.42 13.64 6.24
CA ALA A 115 -5.54 14.53 5.96
C ALA A 115 -6.44 14.07 4.81
N ARG A 116 -5.93 13.24 3.89
CA ARG A 116 -6.66 12.85 2.67
C ARG A 116 -6.69 11.33 2.55
N PRO A 117 -7.88 10.70 2.55
CA PRO A 117 -7.98 9.27 2.34
C PRO A 117 -7.46 8.88 0.96
N ASP A 118 -6.88 7.68 0.87
CA ASP A 118 -6.46 7.14 -0.41
C ASP A 118 -7.66 6.89 -1.32
N ARG A 119 -7.47 7.13 -2.62
CA ARG A 119 -8.55 6.98 -3.61
C ARG A 119 -8.81 5.54 -4.03
N GLN A 120 -7.85 4.64 -3.78
CA GLN A 120 -7.93 3.26 -4.24
C GLN A 120 -8.55 2.38 -3.14
N PRO A 121 -9.69 1.72 -3.41
CA PRO A 121 -10.29 0.83 -2.42
C PRO A 121 -9.38 -0.38 -2.16
N PRO A 122 -9.45 -0.98 -0.96
CA PRO A 122 -8.76 -2.25 -0.68
C PRO A 122 -9.20 -3.33 -1.67
N ALA A 123 -8.28 -4.23 -2.06
CA ALA A 123 -8.59 -5.33 -2.98
C ALA A 123 -9.75 -6.22 -2.49
N PHE A 124 -9.89 -6.36 -1.17
CA PHE A 124 -11.02 -7.07 -0.57
C PHE A 124 -12.36 -6.40 -0.88
N LEU A 125 -12.45 -5.07 -0.80
CA LEU A 125 -13.69 -4.34 -1.14
C LEU A 125 -14.07 -4.53 -2.61
N THR A 126 -13.07 -4.57 -3.50
CA THR A 126 -13.31 -4.93 -4.91
C THR A 126 -13.91 -6.33 -5.03
N ALA A 127 -13.39 -7.33 -4.31
CA ALA A 127 -13.94 -8.68 -4.32
C ALA A 127 -15.35 -8.77 -3.73
N VAL A 128 -15.63 -8.00 -2.65
CA VAL A 128 -16.96 -7.89 -2.05
C VAL A 128 -17.99 -7.41 -3.08
N GLY A 129 -17.63 -6.46 -3.94
CA GLY A 129 -18.48 -5.99 -5.04
C GLY A 129 -18.88 -7.07 -6.05
N TYR A 130 -18.23 -8.25 -6.03
CA TYR A 130 -18.51 -9.39 -6.90
C TYR A 130 -18.99 -10.63 -6.14
N LEU A 131 -19.40 -10.52 -4.87
CA LEU A 131 -19.89 -11.68 -4.10
C LEU A 131 -21.02 -12.43 -4.83
N GLY A 132 -21.96 -11.70 -5.43
CA GLY A 132 -23.07 -12.31 -6.17
C GLY A 132 -22.65 -13.12 -7.40
N ALA A 133 -21.41 -12.99 -7.88
CA ALA A 133 -20.89 -13.82 -8.97
C ALA A 133 -20.47 -15.23 -8.50
N LEU A 134 -20.44 -15.47 -7.19
CA LEU A 134 -20.18 -16.79 -6.60
C LEU A 134 -21.49 -17.46 -6.21
N ASP A 135 -21.50 -18.78 -6.10
CA ASP A 135 -22.51 -19.46 -5.31
C ASP A 135 -22.34 -19.17 -3.80
N GLU A 136 -23.44 -19.27 -3.06
CA GLU A 136 -23.52 -18.92 -1.64
C GLU A 136 -22.51 -19.73 -0.80
N ASP A 137 -22.35 -21.02 -1.08
CA ASP A 137 -21.43 -21.91 -0.36
C ASP A 137 -19.98 -21.45 -0.54
N ARG A 138 -19.56 -21.16 -1.77
CA ARG A 138 -18.21 -20.66 -2.06
C ARG A 138 -17.94 -19.31 -1.41
N ALA A 139 -18.89 -18.38 -1.47
CA ALA A 139 -18.74 -17.09 -0.82
C ALA A 139 -18.59 -17.25 0.70
N THR A 140 -19.41 -18.11 1.29
CA THR A 140 -19.39 -18.43 2.72
C THR A 140 -18.06 -19.04 3.15
N GLU A 141 -17.53 -20.00 2.39
CA GLU A 141 -16.24 -20.64 2.66
C GLU A 141 -15.09 -19.61 2.65
N ALA A 142 -15.02 -18.79 1.59
CA ALA A 142 -13.99 -17.76 1.45
C ALA A 142 -14.05 -16.70 2.57
N LEU A 143 -15.26 -16.27 2.95
CA LEU A 143 -15.46 -15.33 4.06
C LEU A 143 -15.07 -15.93 5.41
N ARG A 144 -15.39 -17.21 5.67
CA ARG A 144 -14.97 -17.93 6.89
C ARG A 144 -13.46 -18.06 6.99
N GLU A 145 -12.80 -18.40 5.88
CA GLU A 145 -11.33 -18.48 5.83
C GLU A 145 -10.71 -17.12 6.19
N ARG A 146 -11.21 -16.04 5.55
CA ARG A 146 -10.75 -14.69 5.83
C ARG A 146 -10.98 -14.28 7.28
N ALA A 147 -12.16 -14.56 7.84
CA ALA A 147 -12.47 -14.30 9.25
C ALA A 147 -11.49 -15.01 10.20
N GLY A 148 -11.15 -16.28 9.92
CA GLY A 148 -10.12 -17.02 10.66
C GLY A 148 -8.78 -16.29 10.69
N ARG A 149 -8.28 -15.90 9.52
CA ARG A 149 -7.01 -15.15 9.38
C ARG A 149 -7.04 -13.80 10.10
N LEU A 150 -8.17 -13.09 10.05
CA LEU A 150 -8.34 -11.81 10.76
C LEU A 150 -8.34 -11.98 12.27
N ARG A 151 -8.96 -13.05 12.81
CA ARG A 151 -8.92 -13.35 14.25
C ARG A 151 -7.50 -13.61 14.73
N GLU A 152 -6.74 -14.42 13.99
CA GLU A 152 -5.33 -14.71 14.30
C GLU A 152 -4.48 -13.43 14.25
N ARG A 153 -4.68 -12.58 13.25
CA ARG A 153 -4.01 -11.28 13.13
C ARG A 153 -4.36 -10.35 14.28
N ALA A 154 -5.64 -10.19 14.60
CA ALA A 154 -6.10 -9.34 15.70
C ALA A 154 -5.57 -9.84 17.06
N ALA A 155 -5.53 -11.15 17.28
CA ALA A 155 -4.96 -11.73 18.49
C ALA A 155 -3.47 -11.41 18.63
N ARG A 156 -2.68 -11.56 17.56
CA ARG A 156 -1.24 -11.22 17.59
C ARG A 156 -0.98 -9.74 17.86
N ILE A 157 -1.68 -8.84 17.16
CA ILE A 157 -1.53 -7.39 17.39
C ILE A 157 -1.96 -7.02 18.82
N GLY A 158 -3.06 -7.60 19.31
CA GLY A 158 -3.53 -7.39 20.68
C GLY A 158 -2.53 -7.87 21.74
N GLN A 159 -1.88 -9.02 21.52
CA GLN A 159 -0.84 -9.53 22.41
C GLN A 159 0.38 -8.61 22.45
N ALA A 160 0.84 -8.11 21.30
CA ALA A 160 1.94 -7.17 21.23
C ALA A 160 1.62 -5.87 22.00
N LEU A 161 0.45 -5.27 21.76
CA LEU A 161 0.00 -4.07 22.48
C LEU A 161 -0.10 -4.27 24.00
N ALA A 162 -0.47 -5.47 24.45
CA ALA A 162 -0.53 -5.80 25.88
C ALA A 162 0.88 -6.02 26.49
N ALA A 163 1.86 -6.41 25.68
CA ALA A 163 3.23 -6.70 26.10
C ALA A 163 4.14 -5.46 26.12
N ASP A 164 3.68 -4.31 25.62
CA ASP A 164 4.48 -3.09 25.40
C ASP A 164 5.02 -2.43 26.68
N GLY A 165 4.70 -2.94 27.88
CA GLY A 165 5.51 -2.70 29.10
C GLY A 165 5.67 -1.24 29.55
N GLY A 166 4.78 -0.34 29.12
CA GLY A 166 4.86 1.10 29.42
C GLY A 166 5.52 1.95 28.34
N VAL A 167 5.78 1.41 27.14
CA VAL A 167 6.14 2.19 25.96
C VAL A 167 5.08 3.28 25.73
N PRO A 168 5.47 4.56 25.55
CA PRO A 168 4.50 5.63 25.31
C PRO A 168 3.64 5.32 24.08
N ARG A 169 2.32 5.48 24.21
CA ARG A 169 1.30 5.12 23.20
C ARG A 169 1.66 5.58 21.78
N LEU A 170 2.29 6.75 21.63
CA LEU A 170 2.64 7.28 20.31
C LEU A 170 3.63 6.40 19.53
N PHE A 171 4.47 5.61 20.21
CA PHE A 171 5.43 4.71 19.58
C PHE A 171 4.81 3.40 19.06
N VAL A 172 3.54 3.13 19.40
CA VAL A 172 2.82 1.90 19.00
C VAL A 172 1.44 2.22 18.41
N ILE A 173 1.21 3.48 18.05
CA ILE A 173 -0.10 4.00 17.64
C ILE A 173 -0.59 3.35 16.33
N GLU A 174 0.34 2.97 15.45
CA GLU A 174 0.07 2.26 14.22
C GLU A 174 -0.46 0.84 14.46
N ASN A 175 0.01 0.16 15.51
CA ASN A 175 -0.50 -1.16 15.91
C ASN A 175 -1.95 -1.04 16.42
N GLU A 176 -2.24 0.01 17.19
CA GLU A 176 -3.59 0.31 17.66
C GLU A 176 -4.55 0.55 16.48
N TYR A 177 -4.12 1.32 15.47
CA TYR A 177 -4.89 1.52 14.24
C TYR A 177 -5.09 0.20 13.48
N ALA A 178 -4.02 -0.57 13.26
CA ALA A 178 -4.09 -1.85 12.54
C ALA A 178 -5.05 -2.84 13.21
N LEU A 179 -5.05 -2.92 14.55
CA LEU A 179 -5.98 -3.75 15.30
C LEU A 179 -7.44 -3.33 15.08
N ARG A 180 -7.73 -2.02 15.12
CA ARG A 180 -9.09 -1.52 14.87
C ARG A 180 -9.56 -1.84 13.47
N MET A 181 -8.71 -1.68 12.46
CA MET A 181 -9.08 -2.03 11.08
C MET A 181 -9.31 -3.53 10.90
N CYS A 182 -8.50 -4.39 11.54
CA CYS A 182 -8.71 -5.84 11.50
C CYS A 182 -10.04 -6.24 12.13
N ARG A 183 -10.41 -5.62 13.26
CA ARG A 183 -11.69 -5.87 13.95
C ARG A 183 -12.87 -5.38 13.14
N ALA A 184 -12.81 -4.16 12.63
CA ALA A 184 -13.89 -3.60 11.82
C ALA A 184 -14.23 -4.48 10.60
N GLU A 185 -13.21 -5.02 9.93
CA GLU A 185 -13.44 -5.93 8.81
C GLU A 185 -13.97 -7.30 9.27
N LEU A 186 -13.45 -7.84 10.39
CA LEU A 186 -13.93 -9.10 10.96
C LEU A 186 -15.40 -9.01 11.37
N ASP A 187 -15.77 -7.94 12.09
CA ASP A 187 -17.13 -7.71 12.58
C ASP A 187 -18.11 -7.68 11.39
N TRP A 188 -17.76 -6.95 10.33
CA TRP A 188 -18.56 -6.92 9.10
C TRP A 188 -18.68 -8.29 8.43
N ILE A 189 -17.59 -9.07 8.36
CA ILE A 189 -17.64 -10.43 7.79
C ILE A 189 -18.54 -11.35 8.63
N GLU A 190 -18.47 -11.26 9.95
CA GLU A 190 -19.27 -12.08 10.86
C GLU A 190 -20.76 -11.73 10.74
N GLU A 191 -21.11 -10.45 10.59
CA GLU A 191 -22.48 -9.99 10.29
C GLU A 191 -22.99 -10.58 8.97
N VAL A 192 -22.22 -10.44 7.88
CA VAL A 192 -22.60 -10.98 6.56
C VAL A 192 -22.76 -12.50 6.60
N LEU A 193 -21.85 -13.23 7.26
CA LEU A 193 -21.96 -14.68 7.42
C LEU A 193 -23.22 -15.08 8.21
N ALA A 194 -23.64 -14.28 9.19
CA ALA A 194 -24.86 -14.52 9.94
C ALA A 194 -26.10 -14.30 9.06
N GLU A 195 -26.11 -13.25 8.24
CA GLU A 195 -27.22 -13.00 7.30
C GLU A 195 -27.34 -14.09 6.23
N ILE A 196 -26.21 -14.58 5.69
CA ILE A 196 -26.19 -15.72 4.78
C ILE A 196 -26.77 -16.96 5.47
N GLY A 197 -26.25 -17.30 6.66
CA GLY A 197 -26.73 -18.47 7.41
C GLY A 197 -28.19 -18.39 7.85
N ALA A 198 -28.73 -17.17 8.00
CA ALA A 198 -30.14 -16.93 8.30
C ALA A 198 -31.03 -16.86 7.04
N GLY A 199 -30.44 -16.84 5.84
CA GLY A 199 -31.16 -16.62 4.58
C GLY A 199 -31.74 -15.21 4.43
N THR A 200 -31.29 -14.24 5.24
CA THR A 200 -31.76 -12.85 5.17
C THR A 200 -30.97 -12.02 4.16
N LEU A 201 -29.81 -12.50 3.73
CA LEU A 201 -29.07 -11.93 2.60
C LEU A 201 -29.54 -12.59 1.29
N ALA A 202 -30.29 -11.86 0.48
CA ALA A 202 -30.79 -12.37 -0.81
C ALA A 202 -29.64 -12.67 -1.78
N TRP A 203 -29.52 -13.93 -2.19
CA TRP A 203 -28.50 -14.34 -3.16
C TRP A 203 -29.05 -14.27 -4.60
N PRO A 204 -28.32 -13.66 -5.56
CA PRO A 204 -28.77 -13.63 -6.94
C PRO A 204 -28.64 -15.00 -7.59
N ARG A 205 -29.63 -15.38 -8.39
CA ARG A 205 -29.55 -16.52 -9.30
C ARG A 205 -29.06 -16.06 -10.65
N VAL A 206 -27.99 -16.67 -11.11
CA VAL A 206 -27.44 -16.41 -12.44
C VAL A 206 -27.93 -17.49 -13.41
N ARG A 207 -28.60 -17.06 -14.48
CA ARG A 207 -29.03 -17.92 -15.58
C ARG A 207 -28.16 -17.65 -16.80
N VAL A 208 -27.54 -18.70 -17.34
CA VAL A 208 -26.82 -18.63 -18.61
C VAL A 208 -27.84 -18.70 -19.75
N THR A 209 -27.79 -17.72 -20.64
CA THR A 209 -28.63 -17.64 -21.85
C THR A 209 -27.77 -17.61 -23.10
N GLU A 210 -28.40 -17.75 -24.27
CA GLU A 210 -27.73 -17.60 -25.57
C GLU A 210 -27.11 -16.20 -25.79
N ASN A 211 -27.58 -15.20 -25.04
CA ASN A 211 -27.15 -13.81 -25.14
C ASN A 211 -26.26 -13.36 -23.96
N GLY A 212 -25.89 -14.26 -23.03
CA GLY A 212 -25.01 -13.96 -21.90
C GLY A 212 -25.54 -14.46 -20.55
N TRP A 213 -25.57 -13.58 -19.55
CA TRP A 213 -25.92 -13.90 -18.17
C TRP A 213 -27.10 -13.04 -17.73
N GLU A 214 -28.19 -13.68 -17.33
CA GLU A 214 -29.34 -13.03 -16.71
C GLU A 214 -29.26 -13.20 -15.19
N TRP A 215 -29.56 -12.13 -14.47
CA TRP A 215 -29.50 -12.08 -13.01
C TRP A 215 -30.92 -11.94 -12.49
N GLU A 216 -31.41 -12.97 -11.81
CA GLU A 216 -32.70 -12.97 -11.14
C GLU A 216 -32.47 -12.84 -9.63
N LEU A 217 -33.13 -11.87 -9.00
CA LEU A 217 -33.23 -11.79 -7.55
C LEU A 217 -34.49 -12.58 -7.16
N ASP A 218 -34.36 -13.57 -6.27
CA ASP A 218 -35.54 -14.14 -5.64
C ASP A 218 -36.21 -13.04 -4.81
N ALA A 219 -37.40 -12.61 -5.22
CA ALA A 219 -38.18 -11.58 -4.55
C ALA A 219 -38.77 -12.03 -3.19
N GLY A 220 -38.14 -13.00 -2.51
CA GLY A 220 -38.74 -13.80 -1.44
C GLY A 220 -37.86 -14.03 -0.22
N ALA A 221 -37.03 -13.07 0.18
CA ALA A 221 -36.44 -13.04 1.51
C ALA A 221 -36.63 -11.64 2.10
N GLY A 222 -37.71 -11.47 2.86
CA GLY A 222 -38.03 -10.29 3.66
C GLY A 222 -38.47 -10.70 5.04
#